data_AF-N6YKK1-F1
#
_entry.id   AF-N6YKK1-F1
#
_cell.length_a   1.000
_cell.length_b   1.000
_cell.length_c   1.000
_cell.angle_alpha   90.00
_cell.angle_beta   90.00
_cell.angle_gamma   90.00
#
_symmetry.space_group_name_H-M   'P 1'
#
loop_
_entity.id
_entity.type
_entity.pdbx_description
1 polymer ?
#
loop_
_entity_poly.entity_id
_entity_poly.type
_entity_poly.pdbx_seq_one_letter_code
_entity_poly.pdbx_strand_id
1 'polypeptide(L)'
;MRRFLLSVLVGACISSAVLAQARPPIPAVVLTHMNDLDRRCTAAGGRAGSGRYVVAQDFTGDGRLDYLLSEGDYDCTGRPGLFRQGGVARVDIFVVDARNNARRVYSDQLIAYRVLAGKPAKVQIARRGAACGPGSSASTQCAAQLAWNGHGFGEAVAVSDASEGKAAAPRPATAAVAAAPAGNTAAAGPAPPPLVVQPEARPRFLADCRHFYVSLSADAARWADEQCAADWEKIGASAAATDALLAALPAAAGEALPVAALRQRLGGVRWAAKASSRELSASGKLGRFEVSVSGSPAARTLAMNWMAVGAEPPYDIVGAMRARGVQLTEIACEEFGSGEWQRVFSGVAPGRAPFRLEVAQRVAPTANANSYYGATIDLSGQAPRAGAAQACRNPSNLLM
;
A
#
# COMPACT_ATOMS: atom_id res chain seq x y z
N MET A 1 87.99 7.28 23.19
CA MET A 1 86.95 8.29 22.95
C MET A 1 85.75 7.63 22.27
N ARG A 2 84.54 7.97 22.75
CA ARG A 2 83.21 7.44 22.38
C ARG A 2 82.99 7.21 20.86
N ARG A 3 82.25 6.15 20.52
CA ARG A 3 80.94 6.25 19.82
C ARG A 3 80.26 4.87 19.71
N PHE A 4 79.22 4.69 20.51
CA PHE A 4 78.13 3.72 20.29
C PHE A 4 77.36 4.14 19.03
N LEU A 5 77.14 3.22 18.10
CA LEU A 5 76.18 3.35 17.01
C LEU A 5 75.00 2.42 17.31
N LEU A 6 73.90 3.02 17.78
CA LEU A 6 72.59 2.37 17.88
C LEU A 6 71.86 2.58 16.55
N SER A 7 71.54 1.49 15.86
CA SER A 7 70.65 1.50 14.70
C SER A 7 69.20 1.55 15.17
N VAL A 8 68.55 2.71 15.02
CA VAL A 8 67.09 2.85 15.23
C VAL A 8 66.42 2.75 13.86
N LEU A 9 65.71 1.64 13.63
CA LEU A 9 64.76 1.47 12.53
C LEU A 9 63.50 2.29 12.84
N VAL A 10 63.32 3.42 12.15
CA VAL A 10 62.04 4.16 12.15
C VAL A 10 61.14 3.53 11.09
N GLY A 11 60.19 2.70 11.55
CA GLY A 11 59.06 2.24 10.73
C GLY A 11 58.08 3.39 10.53
N ALA A 12 58.02 3.93 9.33
CA ALA A 12 57.01 4.89 8.93
C ALA A 12 55.67 4.16 8.72
N CYS A 13 54.79 4.19 9.73
CA CYS A 13 53.37 3.88 9.56
C CYS A 13 52.75 4.98 8.67
N ILE A 14 52.60 4.70 7.37
CA ILE A 14 51.77 5.51 6.49
C ILE A 14 50.31 5.22 6.86
N SER A 15 49.74 6.04 7.74
CA SER A 15 48.30 6.07 7.96
C SER A 15 47.64 6.56 6.67
N SER A 16 47.00 5.66 5.93
CA SER A 16 46.12 6.01 4.83
C SER A 16 44.94 6.82 5.38
N ALA A 17 45.06 8.15 5.34
CA ALA A 17 43.92 9.02 5.54
C ALA A 17 42.97 8.83 4.35
N VAL A 18 41.89 8.07 4.56
CA VAL A 18 40.73 8.11 3.68
C VAL A 18 40.15 9.52 3.81
N LEU A 19 40.54 10.42 2.90
CA LEU A 19 39.85 11.69 2.73
C LEU A 19 38.43 11.35 2.31
N ALA A 20 37.48 11.46 3.23
CA ALA A 20 36.08 11.50 2.92
C ALA A 20 35.87 12.69 1.97
N GLN A 21 35.81 12.43 0.67
CA GLN A 21 35.45 13.45 -0.32
C GLN A 21 34.08 14.00 0.08
N ALA A 22 34.05 15.26 0.49
CA ALA A 22 32.82 15.98 0.74
C ALA A 22 31.94 15.84 -0.51
N ARG A 23 30.74 15.29 -0.33
CA ARG A 23 29.79 15.19 -1.43
C ARG A 23 29.56 16.61 -1.97
N PRO A 24 29.64 16.83 -3.30
CA PRO A 24 29.36 18.14 -3.87
C PRO A 24 27.98 18.61 -3.41
N PRO A 25 27.81 19.92 -3.13
CA PRO A 25 26.54 20.46 -2.68
C PRO A 25 25.45 20.24 -3.74
N ILE A 26 24.22 20.02 -3.28
CA ILE A 26 23.05 19.87 -4.15
C ILE A 26 22.95 21.09 -5.08
N PRO A 27 22.83 20.90 -6.40
CA PRO A 27 22.73 22.00 -7.36
C PRO A 27 21.55 22.95 -7.06
N ALA A 28 21.74 24.24 -7.31
CA ALA A 28 20.79 25.28 -6.92
C ALA A 28 19.37 25.08 -7.47
N VAL A 29 19.22 24.56 -8.70
CA VAL A 29 17.90 24.30 -9.30
C VAL A 29 17.16 23.16 -8.59
N VAL A 30 17.89 22.14 -8.12
CA VAL A 30 17.32 21.02 -7.36
C VAL A 30 16.90 21.52 -5.97
N LEU A 31 17.76 22.30 -5.32
CA LEU A 31 17.45 22.92 -4.03
C LEU A 31 16.25 23.87 -4.11
N THR A 32 16.14 24.65 -5.19
CA THR A 32 15.00 25.55 -5.42
C THR A 32 13.70 24.76 -5.54
N HIS A 33 13.73 23.61 -6.22
CA HIS A 33 12.56 22.73 -6.32
C HIS A 33 12.19 22.13 -4.96
N MET A 34 13.17 21.65 -4.18
CA MET A 34 12.93 21.17 -2.82
C MET A 34 12.27 22.24 -1.94
N ASN A 35 12.81 23.46 -1.94
CA ASN A 35 12.26 24.59 -1.19
C ASN A 35 10.85 25.00 -1.68
N ASP A 36 10.55 24.80 -2.96
CA ASP A 36 9.21 25.02 -3.50
C ASP A 36 8.20 23.97 -3.00
N LEU A 37 8.60 22.71 -2.87
CA LEU A 37 7.77 21.67 -2.24
C LEU A 37 7.50 21.99 -0.77
N ASP A 38 8.52 22.39 -0.02
CA ASP A 38 8.37 22.82 1.38
C ASP A 38 7.38 23.99 1.50
N ARG A 39 7.50 24.98 0.62
CA ARG A 39 6.60 26.15 0.60
C ARG A 39 5.18 25.76 0.25
N ARG A 40 4.96 24.92 -0.77
CA ARG A 40 3.63 24.42 -1.15
C ARG A 40 3.01 23.56 -0.05
N CYS A 41 3.82 22.72 0.59
CA CYS A 41 3.40 21.91 1.73
C CYS A 41 2.94 22.79 2.90
N THR A 42 3.76 23.78 3.27
CA THR A 42 3.45 24.72 4.35
C THR A 42 2.24 25.58 4.03
N ALA A 43 2.13 26.09 2.79
CA ALA A 43 0.97 26.87 2.34
C ALA A 43 -0.33 26.05 2.38
N ALA A 44 -0.23 24.73 2.15
CA ALA A 44 -1.34 23.81 2.28
C ALA A 44 -1.66 23.42 3.75
N GLY A 45 -0.95 23.98 4.73
CA GLY A 45 -1.13 23.70 6.16
C GLY A 45 -0.47 22.41 6.63
N GLY A 46 0.41 21.81 5.82
CA GLY A 46 1.27 20.70 6.22
C GLY A 46 2.60 21.18 6.79
N ARG A 47 3.43 20.23 7.23
CA ARG A 47 4.83 20.47 7.62
C ARG A 47 5.74 19.73 6.67
N ALA A 48 6.84 20.37 6.29
CA ALA A 48 7.86 19.73 5.48
C ALA A 48 8.37 18.47 6.19
N GLY A 49 8.19 17.31 5.56
CA GLY A 49 8.62 16.03 6.08
C GLY A 49 9.97 15.59 5.51
N SER A 50 10.61 14.65 6.20
CA SER A 50 11.90 14.09 5.81
C SER A 50 11.72 12.82 4.97
N GLY A 51 11.29 12.98 3.72
CA GLY A 51 11.17 11.88 2.75
C GLY A 51 12.44 11.64 1.93
N ARG A 52 12.66 10.42 1.43
CA ARG A 52 13.65 10.15 0.36
C ARG A 52 13.03 10.42 -1.00
N TYR A 53 12.76 11.69 -1.29
CA TYR A 53 12.12 12.16 -2.53
C TYR A 53 13.12 12.69 -3.57
N VAL A 54 14.41 12.70 -3.22
CA VAL A 54 15.53 13.02 -4.12
C VAL A 54 16.47 11.83 -4.18
N VAL A 55 16.78 11.37 -5.39
CA VAL A 55 17.73 10.30 -5.68
C VAL A 55 18.90 10.88 -6.45
N ALA A 56 20.10 10.79 -5.87
CA ALA A 56 21.34 11.19 -6.52
C ALA A 56 22.08 9.96 -7.06
N GLN A 57 22.21 9.83 -8.38
CA GLN A 57 22.90 8.73 -9.07
C GLN A 57 23.44 9.20 -10.42
N ASP A 58 24.41 8.48 -10.98
CA ASP A 58 24.86 8.70 -12.35
C ASP A 58 23.86 8.09 -13.35
N PHE A 59 22.98 8.91 -13.94
CA PHE A 59 21.99 8.48 -14.92
C PHE A 59 22.50 8.61 -16.35
N THR A 60 23.50 9.47 -16.60
CA THR A 60 24.06 9.72 -17.94
C THR A 60 25.25 8.84 -18.30
N GLY A 61 25.93 8.29 -17.30
CA GLY A 61 27.12 7.44 -17.44
C GLY A 61 28.43 8.22 -17.47
N ASP A 62 28.42 9.50 -17.12
CA ASP A 62 29.59 10.39 -17.16
C ASP A 62 30.38 10.42 -15.83
N GLY A 63 29.96 9.62 -14.85
CA GLY A 63 30.57 9.54 -13.53
C GLY A 63 30.18 10.67 -12.57
N ARG A 64 29.24 11.54 -12.94
CA ARG A 64 28.73 12.63 -12.08
C ARG A 64 27.39 12.23 -11.46
N LEU A 65 27.04 12.90 -10.36
CA LEU A 65 25.73 12.70 -9.73
C LEU A 65 24.69 13.55 -10.46
N ASP A 66 23.74 12.88 -11.07
CA ASP A 66 22.47 13.43 -11.55
C ASP A 66 21.40 13.27 -10.46
N TYR A 67 20.32 14.03 -10.56
CA TYR A 67 19.29 14.10 -9.53
C TYR A 67 17.91 13.79 -10.10
N LEU A 68 17.24 12.79 -9.54
CA LEU A 68 15.82 12.55 -9.76
C LEU A 68 15.05 13.09 -8.55
N LEU A 69 14.04 13.91 -8.79
CA LEU A 69 13.15 14.44 -7.77
C LEU A 69 11.72 13.99 -8.04
N SER A 70 11.11 13.34 -7.05
CA SER A 70 9.73 12.84 -7.11
C SER A 70 8.85 13.64 -6.16
N GLU A 71 7.90 14.41 -6.70
CA GLU A 71 6.93 15.10 -5.84
C GLU A 71 6.01 14.11 -5.12
N GLY A 72 5.77 12.94 -5.73
CA GLY A 72 4.90 11.92 -5.16
C GLY A 72 5.49 11.26 -3.91
N ASP A 73 6.82 11.24 -3.77
CA ASP A 73 7.49 10.65 -2.61
C ASP A 73 7.82 11.70 -1.54
N TYR A 74 7.48 12.97 -1.81
CA TYR A 74 7.61 14.03 -0.84
C TYR A 74 6.56 13.85 0.26
N ASP A 75 7.03 13.65 1.48
CA ASP A 75 6.19 13.54 2.66
C ASP A 75 5.81 14.93 3.16
N CYS A 76 4.60 15.38 2.85
CA CYS A 76 4.02 16.56 3.47
C CYS A 76 3.21 16.15 4.70
N THR A 77 3.85 16.16 5.87
CA THR A 77 3.23 15.71 7.11
C THR A 77 1.98 16.54 7.42
N GLY A 78 0.86 15.87 7.70
CA GLY A 78 -0.45 16.51 7.91
C GLY A 78 -1.23 16.81 6.62
N ARG A 79 -0.65 16.55 5.44
CA ARG A 79 -1.29 16.65 4.12
C ARG A 79 -0.89 15.46 3.23
N PRO A 80 -1.23 14.22 3.60
CA PRO A 80 -0.89 13.04 2.81
C PRO A 80 -1.47 13.15 1.40
N GLY A 81 -0.69 12.78 0.39
CA GLY A 81 -1.14 12.79 -1.00
C GLY A 81 -1.26 14.18 -1.65
N LEU A 82 -0.82 15.27 -0.99
CA LEU A 82 -0.89 16.63 -1.53
C LEU A 82 -0.34 16.76 -2.96
N PHE A 83 0.74 16.04 -3.25
CA PHE A 83 1.42 16.06 -4.55
C PHE A 83 1.10 14.85 -5.43
N ARG A 84 0.11 14.03 -5.05
CA ARG A 84 -0.35 12.82 -5.77
C ARG A 84 -1.82 12.95 -6.25
N GLN A 85 -2.19 14.08 -6.85
CA GLN A 85 -3.57 14.29 -7.33
C GLN A 85 -3.95 13.27 -8.41
N GLY A 86 -5.10 12.60 -8.26
CA GLY A 86 -5.53 11.56 -9.20
C GLY A 86 -4.62 10.32 -9.24
N GLY A 87 -3.75 10.14 -8.25
CA GLY A 87 -2.78 9.05 -8.19
C GLY A 87 -1.61 9.19 -9.18
N VAL A 88 -1.38 10.39 -9.71
CA VAL A 88 -0.17 10.75 -10.47
C VAL A 88 0.62 11.82 -9.73
N ALA A 89 1.93 11.83 -9.92
CA ALA A 89 2.80 12.86 -9.41
C ALA A 89 3.90 13.22 -10.40
N ARG A 90 4.40 14.45 -10.28
CA ARG A 90 5.51 14.91 -11.09
C ARG A 90 6.82 14.23 -10.68
N VAL A 91 7.58 13.79 -11.68
CA VAL A 91 8.97 13.35 -11.53
C VAL A 91 9.84 14.12 -12.50
N ASP A 92 10.91 14.72 -11.96
CA ASP A 92 11.89 15.50 -12.71
C ASP A 92 13.27 14.83 -12.64
N ILE A 93 14.03 14.85 -13.74
CA ILE A 93 15.45 14.46 -13.74
C ILE A 93 16.30 15.65 -14.13
N PHE A 94 17.33 15.92 -13.33
CA PHE A 94 18.31 16.97 -13.51
C PHE A 94 19.69 16.36 -13.79
N VAL A 95 20.30 16.78 -14.90
CA VAL A 95 21.65 16.34 -15.28
C VAL A 95 22.65 17.43 -14.97
N VAL A 96 23.78 17.05 -14.39
CA VAL A 96 24.82 17.97 -13.90
C VAL A 96 25.99 18.07 -14.87
N ASP A 97 26.40 19.29 -15.19
CA ASP A 97 27.56 19.53 -16.05
C ASP A 97 28.90 19.50 -15.28
N ALA A 98 30.00 19.67 -16.01
CA ALA A 98 31.33 19.67 -15.42
C ALA A 98 31.59 20.80 -14.39
N ARG A 99 30.77 21.85 -14.41
CA ARG A 99 30.85 23.03 -13.53
C ARG A 99 29.85 22.95 -12.37
N ASN A 100 29.21 21.80 -12.15
CA ASN A 100 28.17 21.57 -11.15
C ASN A 100 26.86 22.36 -11.40
N ASN A 101 26.62 22.83 -12.64
CA ASN A 101 25.32 23.37 -13.01
C ASN A 101 24.41 22.21 -13.39
N ALA A 102 23.24 22.14 -12.77
CA ALA A 102 22.23 21.17 -13.16
C ALA A 102 21.16 21.81 -14.04
N ARG A 103 20.66 21.06 -15.01
CA ARG A 103 19.48 21.43 -15.81
C ARG A 103 18.45 20.33 -15.76
N ARG A 104 17.17 20.68 -15.71
CA ARG A 104 16.08 19.70 -15.85
C ARG A 104 16.04 19.22 -17.30
N VAL A 105 16.18 17.91 -17.48
CA VAL A 105 16.22 17.26 -18.80
C VAL A 105 15.03 16.31 -19.03
N TYR A 106 14.23 16.07 -18.00
CA TYR A 106 13.02 15.28 -18.02
C TYR A 106 12.04 15.83 -16.99
N SER A 107 10.74 15.86 -17.33
CA SER A 107 9.65 16.24 -16.44
C SER A 107 8.37 15.58 -16.96
N ASP A 108 7.70 14.81 -16.12
CA ASP A 108 6.47 14.11 -16.53
C ASP A 108 5.55 13.84 -15.32
N GLN A 109 4.26 13.65 -15.59
CA GLN A 109 3.26 13.22 -14.61
C GLN A 109 3.15 11.70 -14.67
N LEU A 110 3.75 11.05 -13.69
CA LEU A 110 3.87 9.61 -13.65
C LEU A 110 2.88 9.07 -12.64
N ILE A 111 2.29 7.91 -12.94
CA ILE A 111 1.77 7.12 -11.83
C ILE A 111 2.97 6.65 -11.00
N ALA A 112 4.11 6.26 -11.62
CA ALA A 112 5.29 5.70 -10.94
C ALA A 112 6.65 5.92 -11.62
N TYR A 113 7.73 5.69 -10.86
CA TYR A 113 9.07 5.43 -11.40
C TYR A 113 9.85 4.41 -10.55
N ARG A 114 10.93 3.85 -11.12
CA ARG A 114 11.92 3.01 -10.44
C ARG A 114 13.31 3.34 -10.96
N VAL A 115 14.28 3.46 -10.04
CA VAL A 115 15.71 3.52 -10.37
C VAL A 115 16.32 2.12 -10.22
N LEU A 116 16.95 1.63 -11.29
CA LEU A 116 17.66 0.37 -11.33
C LEU A 116 19.15 0.60 -11.12
N ALA A 117 19.75 -0.18 -10.23
CA ALA A 117 21.20 -0.18 -10.04
C ALA A 117 21.92 -0.58 -11.33
N GLY A 118 22.96 0.18 -11.69
CA GLY A 118 23.72 0.00 -12.90
C GLY A 118 24.76 1.12 -13.05
N LYS A 119 25.59 1.02 -14.09
CA LYS A 119 26.49 2.10 -14.53
C LYS A 119 26.31 2.29 -16.04
N PRO A 120 25.50 3.27 -16.50
CA PRO A 120 24.69 4.19 -15.69
C PRO A 120 23.51 3.51 -14.98
N ALA A 121 22.98 4.17 -13.95
CA ALA A 121 21.71 3.81 -13.34
C ALA A 121 20.57 4.02 -14.36
N LYS A 122 19.61 3.10 -14.43
CA LYS A 122 18.49 3.18 -15.38
C LYS A 122 17.23 3.64 -14.68
N VAL A 123 16.38 4.40 -15.37
CA VAL A 123 15.09 4.84 -14.84
C VAL A 123 13.97 4.18 -15.64
N GLN A 124 13.06 3.50 -14.95
CA GLN A 124 11.80 3.03 -15.51
C GLN A 124 10.67 3.90 -14.99
N ILE A 125 9.71 4.22 -15.86
CA ILE A 125 8.56 5.08 -15.56
C ILE A 125 7.28 4.34 -15.88
N ALA A 126 6.18 4.70 -15.22
CA ALA A 126 4.85 4.23 -15.56
C ALA A 126 3.85 5.38 -15.60
N ARG A 127 2.91 5.31 -16.54
CA ARG A 127 1.86 6.30 -16.77
C ARG A 127 0.48 5.65 -16.84
N ARG A 128 -0.55 6.48 -16.81
CA ARG A 128 -1.95 6.07 -16.97
C ARG A 128 -2.68 6.99 -17.93
N GLY A 129 -3.70 6.45 -18.61
CA GLY A 129 -4.66 7.25 -19.36
C GLY A 129 -4.07 7.77 -20.66
N ALA A 130 -4.44 9.00 -21.01
CA ALA A 130 -3.95 9.67 -22.21
C ALA A 130 -2.42 9.79 -22.28
N ALA A 131 -1.73 9.74 -21.14
CA ALA A 131 -0.28 9.78 -21.06
C ALA A 131 0.39 8.51 -21.64
N CYS A 132 -0.38 7.46 -21.94
CA CYS A 132 0.09 6.26 -22.65
C CYS A 132 0.02 6.37 -24.18
N GLY A 133 -0.45 7.50 -24.71
CA GLY A 133 -0.50 7.77 -26.14
C GLY A 133 -1.88 7.56 -26.77
N PRO A 134 -2.01 7.84 -28.07
CA PRO A 134 -3.28 7.82 -28.80
C PRO A 134 -3.99 6.45 -28.68
N GLY A 135 -5.31 6.47 -28.45
CA GLY A 135 -6.13 5.26 -28.31
C GLY A 135 -6.18 4.68 -26.88
N SER A 136 -5.48 5.29 -25.92
CA SER A 136 -5.50 4.85 -24.52
C SER A 136 -6.80 5.25 -23.80
N SER A 137 -7.38 4.31 -23.05
CA SER A 137 -8.51 4.55 -22.15
C SER A 137 -8.04 5.16 -20.82
N ALA A 138 -8.94 5.74 -20.03
CA ALA A 138 -8.59 6.29 -18.70
C ALA A 138 -7.96 5.26 -17.74
N SER A 139 -8.20 3.96 -17.95
CA SER A 139 -7.62 2.86 -17.17
C SER A 139 -6.32 2.28 -17.77
N THR A 140 -5.97 2.64 -19.01
CA THR A 140 -4.77 2.11 -19.69
C THR A 140 -3.52 2.51 -18.90
N GLN A 141 -2.64 1.54 -18.65
CA GLN A 141 -1.35 1.75 -18.01
C GLN A 141 -0.24 1.32 -18.96
N CYS A 142 0.87 2.03 -18.91
CA CYS A 142 2.04 1.78 -19.77
C CYS A 142 3.30 2.09 -18.98
N ALA A 143 4.38 1.39 -19.33
CA ALA A 143 5.68 1.59 -18.72
C ALA A 143 6.78 1.66 -19.77
N ALA A 144 7.79 2.49 -19.52
CA ALA A 144 8.93 2.65 -20.39
C ALA A 144 10.21 2.75 -19.57
N GLN A 145 11.32 2.28 -20.14
CA GLN A 145 12.64 2.59 -19.63
C GLN A 145 13.17 3.82 -20.35
N LEU A 146 13.60 4.81 -19.59
CA LEU A 146 14.27 5.99 -20.09
C LEU A 146 15.71 5.66 -20.50
N ALA A 147 16.16 6.23 -21.61
CA ALA A 147 17.56 6.27 -21.98
C ALA A 147 18.02 7.70 -22.23
N TRP A 148 19.26 7.95 -21.83
CA TRP A 148 19.98 9.17 -22.13
C TRP A 148 20.39 9.18 -23.61
N ASN A 149 20.10 10.28 -24.31
CA ASN A 149 20.43 10.46 -25.72
C ASN A 149 21.45 11.59 -25.98
N GLY A 150 22.15 12.04 -24.92
CA GLY A 150 23.12 13.13 -24.98
C GLY A 150 22.55 14.52 -24.68
N HIS A 151 21.23 14.71 -24.76
CA HIS A 151 20.57 16.00 -24.49
C HIS A 151 19.40 15.90 -23.50
N GLY A 152 18.67 14.78 -23.51
CA GLY A 152 17.56 14.50 -22.63
C GLY A 152 17.32 13.00 -22.39
N PHE A 153 16.30 12.68 -21.60
CA PHE A 153 15.82 11.30 -21.47
C PHE A 153 14.61 11.08 -22.37
N GLY A 154 14.69 10.07 -23.23
CA GLY A 154 13.60 9.58 -24.06
C GLY A 154 13.29 8.11 -23.77
N GLU A 155 12.16 7.61 -24.25
CA GLU A 155 11.77 6.21 -24.08
C GLU A 155 12.60 5.32 -25.01
N ALA A 156 13.27 4.32 -24.43
CA ALA A 156 14.17 3.44 -25.16
C ALA A 156 13.59 2.02 -25.33
N VAL A 157 12.81 1.57 -24.35
CA VAL A 157 12.20 0.23 -24.32
C VAL A 157 10.83 0.35 -23.67
N ALA A 158 9.78 -0.11 -24.35
CA ALA A 158 8.49 -0.35 -23.72
C ALA A 158 8.65 -1.54 -22.75
N VAL A 159 8.35 -1.34 -21.47
CA VAL A 159 8.47 -2.36 -20.42
C VAL A 159 7.10 -2.99 -20.14
N SER A 160 6.22 -3.01 -21.14
CA SER A 160 4.85 -3.48 -20.99
C SER A 160 4.81 -4.99 -20.74
N ASP A 161 4.59 -5.40 -19.48
CA ASP A 161 3.81 -6.62 -19.23
C ASP A 161 2.35 -6.29 -19.53
N ALA A 162 1.96 -6.50 -20.78
CA ALA A 162 0.55 -6.56 -21.15
C ALA A 162 -0.10 -7.73 -20.39
N SER A 163 -0.66 -7.44 -19.22
CA SER A 163 -1.61 -8.32 -18.55
C SER A 163 -3.02 -7.76 -18.68
N GLU A 164 -3.43 -7.54 -19.93
CA GLU A 164 -4.78 -7.92 -20.34
C GLU A 164 -4.78 -9.43 -20.64
N GLY A 165 -5.80 -10.13 -20.16
CA GLY A 165 -5.85 -11.58 -20.05
C GLY A 165 -5.34 -12.36 -21.27
N LYS A 166 -4.33 -13.20 -21.03
CA LYS A 166 -4.17 -14.45 -21.77
C LYS A 166 -4.39 -15.61 -20.82
N ALA A 167 -5.62 -16.13 -20.88
CA ALA A 167 -5.91 -17.50 -20.49
C ALA A 167 -4.89 -18.42 -21.18
N ALA A 168 -4.07 -19.10 -20.41
CA ALA A 168 -3.34 -20.25 -20.92
C ALA A 168 -4.37 -21.33 -21.24
N ALA A 169 -4.51 -21.63 -22.53
CA ALA A 169 -5.39 -22.68 -23.02
C ALA A 169 -4.98 -24.07 -22.48
N PRO A 170 -5.92 -24.98 -22.25
CA PRO A 170 -5.68 -26.25 -21.60
C PRO A 170 -5.13 -27.29 -22.58
N ARG A 171 -4.23 -28.18 -22.12
CA ARG A 171 -3.97 -29.47 -22.78
C ARG A 171 -4.60 -30.62 -21.98
N PRO A 172 -5.20 -31.61 -22.66
CA PRO A 172 -6.10 -32.58 -22.05
C PRO A 172 -5.36 -33.86 -21.63
N ALA A 173 -5.84 -34.46 -20.54
CA ALA A 173 -5.81 -35.89 -20.19
C ALA A 173 -6.05 -35.96 -18.66
N THR A 174 -6.84 -36.83 -18.07
CA THR A 174 -7.74 -37.90 -18.50
C THR A 174 -8.60 -38.22 -17.26
N ALA A 175 -9.81 -38.69 -17.47
CA ALA A 175 -10.76 -39.05 -16.42
C ALA A 175 -10.20 -40.11 -15.45
N ALA A 176 -10.46 -39.93 -14.16
CA ALA A 176 -10.63 -41.03 -13.21
C ALA A 176 -11.55 -40.56 -12.07
N VAL A 177 -12.74 -41.16 -12.04
CA VAL A 177 -13.77 -41.04 -11.02
C VAL A 177 -13.34 -41.85 -9.80
N ALA A 178 -13.44 -41.26 -8.61
CA ALA A 178 -13.58 -42.04 -7.37
C ALA A 178 -14.45 -41.25 -6.39
N ALA A 179 -15.72 -41.63 -6.33
CA ALA A 179 -16.65 -41.23 -5.30
C ALA A 179 -16.27 -41.92 -3.98
N ALA A 180 -16.27 -41.17 -2.88
CA ALA A 180 -16.14 -41.66 -1.51
C ALA A 180 -16.88 -40.68 -0.58
N PRO A 181 -17.37 -41.13 0.59
CA PRO A 181 -18.79 -41.09 0.92
C PRO A 181 -19.21 -39.84 1.70
N ALA A 182 -20.52 -39.59 1.66
CA ALA A 182 -21.20 -38.58 2.48
C ALA A 182 -21.06 -38.92 3.97
N GLY A 183 -20.17 -38.20 4.66
CA GLY A 183 -20.08 -38.16 6.11
C GLY A 183 -20.89 -36.98 6.65
N ASN A 184 -21.83 -37.29 7.55
CA ASN A 184 -22.74 -36.41 8.28
C ASN A 184 -22.34 -34.92 8.35
N THR A 185 -23.02 -34.10 7.56
CA THR A 185 -23.04 -32.64 7.74
C THR A 185 -23.79 -32.32 9.03
N ALA A 186 -23.04 -31.94 10.08
CA ALA A 186 -23.59 -31.07 11.10
C ALA A 186 -24.12 -29.83 10.38
N ALA A 187 -25.44 -29.63 10.42
CA ALA A 187 -26.08 -28.48 9.80
C ALA A 187 -25.55 -27.22 10.49
N ALA A 188 -24.81 -26.40 9.74
CA ALA A 188 -24.43 -25.07 10.19
C ALA A 188 -25.72 -24.31 10.56
N GLY A 189 -25.70 -23.53 11.64
CA GLY A 189 -26.84 -22.72 12.02
C GLY A 189 -27.25 -21.76 10.89
N PRO A 190 -28.47 -21.22 10.91
CA PRO A 190 -28.87 -20.19 9.97
C PRO A 190 -27.88 -19.01 10.01
N ALA A 191 -27.60 -18.41 8.86
CA ALA A 191 -26.72 -17.25 8.80
C ALA A 191 -27.30 -16.11 9.66
N PRO A 192 -26.47 -15.39 10.44
CA PRO A 192 -26.94 -14.23 11.18
C PRO A 192 -27.55 -13.19 10.24
N PRO A 193 -28.58 -12.44 10.68
CA PRO A 193 -29.19 -11.41 9.84
C PRO A 193 -28.16 -10.36 9.40
N PRO A 194 -28.30 -9.79 8.19
CA PRO A 194 -27.35 -8.79 7.68
C PRO A 194 -27.37 -7.55 8.57
N LEU A 195 -26.19 -6.99 8.83
CA LEU A 195 -26.07 -5.71 9.51
C LEU A 195 -26.10 -4.60 8.47
N VAL A 196 -26.95 -3.60 8.71
CA VAL A 196 -27.12 -2.44 7.82
C VAL A 196 -26.31 -1.26 8.33
N VAL A 197 -25.93 -0.35 7.43
CA VAL A 197 -25.30 0.91 7.82
C VAL A 197 -26.31 1.74 8.61
N GLN A 198 -25.91 2.18 9.81
CA GLN A 198 -26.77 2.99 10.66
C GLN A 198 -26.97 4.38 10.05
N PRO A 199 -28.19 4.96 10.08
CA PRO A 199 -28.47 6.27 9.51
C PRO A 199 -27.54 7.38 10.05
N GLU A 200 -27.19 7.31 11.33
CA GLU A 200 -26.32 8.26 12.02
C GLU A 200 -24.82 8.02 11.79
N ALA A 201 -24.42 6.92 11.16
CA ALA A 201 -23.02 6.56 11.00
C ALA A 201 -22.24 7.61 10.18
N ARG A 202 -22.82 8.09 9.07
CA ARG A 202 -22.20 9.11 8.21
C ARG A 202 -22.04 10.47 8.91
N PRO A 203 -23.10 11.10 9.45
CA PRO A 203 -22.94 12.39 10.11
C PRO A 203 -22.00 12.31 11.32
N ARG A 204 -22.04 11.22 12.10
CA ARG A 204 -21.10 10.99 13.20
C ARG A 204 -19.66 10.89 12.72
N PHE A 205 -19.40 10.06 11.70
CA PHE A 205 -18.06 9.93 11.12
C PHE A 205 -17.49 11.27 10.65
N LEU A 206 -18.26 12.06 9.91
CA LEU A 206 -17.80 13.35 9.40
C LEU A 206 -17.45 14.32 10.53
N ALA A 207 -18.25 14.33 11.61
CA ALA A 207 -17.98 15.15 12.79
C ALA A 207 -16.70 14.72 13.52
N ASP A 208 -16.56 13.42 13.81
CA ASP A 208 -15.41 12.86 14.53
C ASP A 208 -14.11 13.02 13.72
N CYS A 209 -14.18 12.77 12.41
CA CYS A 209 -13.08 12.95 11.47
C CYS A 209 -12.60 14.41 11.42
N ARG A 210 -13.54 15.37 11.29
CA ARG A 210 -13.19 16.79 11.30
C ARG A 210 -12.54 17.19 12.62
N HIS A 211 -13.14 16.78 13.74
CA HIS A 211 -12.62 17.07 15.07
C HIS A 211 -11.17 16.59 15.22
N PHE A 212 -10.87 15.36 14.79
CA PHE A 212 -9.52 14.84 14.81
C PHE A 212 -8.53 15.68 14.01
N TYR A 213 -8.81 15.98 12.74
CA TYR A 213 -7.89 16.76 11.92
C TYR A 213 -7.65 18.16 12.49
N VAL A 214 -8.71 18.83 12.95
CA VAL A 214 -8.60 20.16 13.58
C VAL A 214 -7.82 20.10 14.89
N SER A 215 -7.94 19.02 15.67
CA SER A 215 -7.16 18.84 16.90
C SER A 215 -5.65 18.71 16.66
N LEU A 216 -5.24 18.25 15.47
CA LEU A 216 -3.84 18.14 15.08
C LEU A 216 -3.28 19.45 14.52
N SER A 217 -4.12 20.26 13.89
CA SER A 217 -3.78 21.57 13.33
C SER A 217 -5.03 22.41 13.10
N ALA A 218 -5.07 23.63 13.63
CA ALA A 218 -6.19 24.56 13.42
C ALA A 218 -6.40 24.87 11.92
N ASP A 219 -5.34 24.85 11.12
CA ASP A 219 -5.40 25.07 9.67
C ASP A 219 -6.15 23.96 8.91
N ALA A 220 -6.35 22.81 9.54
CA ALA A 220 -7.09 21.70 8.96
C ALA A 220 -8.57 22.01 8.74
N ALA A 221 -9.12 22.99 9.46
CA ALA A 221 -10.52 23.40 9.32
C ALA A 221 -10.91 23.82 7.88
N ARG A 222 -9.92 24.20 7.05
CA ARG A 222 -10.11 24.60 5.65
C ARG A 222 -10.31 23.44 4.67
N TRP A 223 -9.91 22.22 5.04
CA TRP A 223 -9.89 21.06 4.14
C TRP A 223 -10.37 19.76 4.76
N ALA A 224 -10.55 19.71 6.08
CA ALA A 224 -10.95 18.51 6.79
C ALA A 224 -12.26 17.94 6.25
N ASP A 225 -13.23 18.78 5.87
CA ASP A 225 -14.52 18.29 5.35
C ASP A 225 -14.38 17.54 4.04
N GLU A 226 -13.52 18.01 3.12
CA GLU A 226 -13.25 17.33 1.85
C GLU A 226 -12.52 16.00 2.09
N GLN A 227 -11.50 16.00 2.95
CA GLN A 227 -10.76 14.79 3.30
C GLN A 227 -11.67 13.76 3.97
N CYS A 228 -12.51 14.17 4.92
CA CYS A 228 -13.46 13.30 5.60
C CYS A 228 -14.54 12.78 4.63
N ALA A 229 -14.98 13.57 3.66
CA ALA A 229 -15.86 13.06 2.61
C ALA A 229 -15.16 11.98 1.78
N ALA A 230 -13.89 12.18 1.39
CA ALA A 230 -13.13 11.18 0.65
C ALA A 230 -12.88 9.89 1.45
N ASP A 231 -12.61 9.99 2.75
CA ASP A 231 -12.44 8.81 3.62
C ASP A 231 -13.76 8.06 3.85
N TRP A 232 -14.90 8.76 3.86
CA TRP A 232 -16.22 8.10 3.85
C TRP A 232 -16.47 7.30 2.57
N GLU A 233 -15.98 7.75 1.41
CA GLU A 233 -16.11 6.97 0.17
C GLU A 233 -15.34 5.64 0.25
N LYS A 234 -14.22 5.58 1.00
CA LYS A 234 -13.50 4.32 1.27
C LYS A 234 -14.32 3.35 2.11
N ILE A 235 -15.10 3.86 3.08
CA ILE A 235 -16.08 3.08 3.86
C ILE A 235 -17.16 2.50 2.93
N GLY A 236 -17.68 3.32 2.01
CA GLY A 236 -18.64 2.88 1.00
C GLY A 236 -18.08 1.78 0.09
N ALA A 237 -16.86 1.97 -0.42
CA ALA A 237 -16.18 1.00 -1.29
C ALA A 237 -15.88 -0.34 -0.59
N SER A 238 -15.80 -0.35 0.75
CA SER A 238 -15.60 -1.55 1.56
C SER A 238 -16.89 -2.31 1.91
N ALA A 239 -18.06 -1.81 1.51
CA ALA A 239 -19.36 -2.37 1.93
C ALA A 239 -19.51 -3.86 1.62
N ALA A 240 -19.37 -4.27 0.36
CA ALA A 240 -19.58 -5.66 -0.04
C ALA A 240 -18.62 -6.65 0.64
N ALA A 241 -17.33 -6.27 0.78
CA ALA A 241 -16.34 -7.09 1.48
C ALA A 241 -16.67 -7.20 2.98
N THR A 242 -17.12 -6.12 3.59
CA THR A 242 -17.54 -6.09 5.00
C THR A 242 -18.78 -6.96 5.24
N ASP A 243 -19.78 -6.88 4.37
CA ASP A 243 -20.99 -7.70 4.46
C ASP A 243 -20.65 -9.19 4.35
N ALA A 244 -19.73 -9.56 3.44
CA ALA A 244 -19.25 -10.93 3.32
C ALA A 244 -18.49 -11.40 4.57
N LEU A 245 -17.60 -10.58 5.14
CA LEU A 245 -16.88 -10.91 6.38
C LEU A 245 -17.86 -11.11 7.55
N LEU A 246 -18.87 -10.26 7.69
CA LEU A 246 -19.86 -10.34 8.76
C LEU A 246 -20.84 -11.49 8.58
N ALA A 247 -21.18 -11.87 7.34
CA ALA A 247 -22.03 -13.04 7.05
C ALA A 247 -21.31 -14.37 7.31
N ALA A 248 -19.98 -14.38 7.25
CA ALA A 248 -19.16 -15.56 7.52
C ALA A 248 -19.05 -15.90 9.02
N LEU A 249 -19.29 -14.93 9.90
CA LEU A 249 -19.17 -15.16 11.34
C LEU A 249 -20.21 -16.18 11.84
N PRO A 250 -19.81 -17.12 12.72
CA PRO A 250 -20.76 -18.00 13.39
C PRO A 250 -21.67 -17.21 14.33
N ALA A 251 -22.84 -17.76 14.64
CA ALA A 251 -23.78 -17.11 15.57
C ALA A 251 -23.31 -17.26 17.03
N ALA A 252 -22.69 -18.39 17.35
CA ALA A 252 -22.18 -18.71 18.69
C ALA A 252 -20.71 -19.11 18.68
N ALA A 253 -20.00 -18.85 19.79
CA ALA A 253 -18.61 -19.25 19.97
C ALA A 253 -18.48 -20.78 19.92
N GLY A 254 -17.47 -21.30 19.21
CA GLY A 254 -17.23 -22.73 19.06
C GLY A 254 -18.09 -23.43 18.01
N GLU A 255 -19.02 -22.73 17.34
CA GLU A 255 -19.74 -23.27 16.18
C GLU A 255 -18.75 -23.44 15.01
N ALA A 256 -18.53 -24.67 14.57
CA ALA A 256 -17.72 -24.95 13.39
C ALA A 256 -18.53 -24.61 12.13
N LEU A 257 -17.96 -23.78 11.24
CA LEU A 257 -18.57 -23.46 9.96
C LEU A 257 -17.96 -24.32 8.84
N PRO A 258 -18.68 -25.32 8.28
CA PRO A 258 -18.18 -26.09 7.16
C PRO A 258 -17.90 -25.20 5.95
N VAL A 259 -16.81 -25.48 5.22
CA VAL A 259 -16.43 -24.69 4.03
C VAL A 259 -17.57 -24.64 2.99
N ALA A 260 -18.32 -25.74 2.83
CA ALA A 260 -19.47 -25.79 1.93
C ALA A 260 -20.59 -24.81 2.34
N ALA A 261 -20.92 -24.75 3.63
CA ALA A 261 -21.92 -23.83 4.17
C ALA A 261 -21.45 -22.37 4.05
N LEU A 262 -20.17 -22.09 4.31
CA LEU A 262 -19.58 -20.76 4.10
C LEU A 262 -19.74 -20.31 2.63
N ARG A 263 -19.43 -21.19 1.67
CA ARG A 263 -19.59 -20.88 0.24
C ARG A 263 -21.03 -20.55 -0.14
N GLN A 264 -22.00 -21.24 0.44
CA GLN A 264 -23.43 -20.98 0.24
C GLN A 264 -23.86 -19.64 0.86
N ARG A 265 -23.39 -19.33 2.08
CA ARG A 265 -23.68 -18.03 2.74
C ARG A 265 -23.14 -16.85 1.94
N LEU A 266 -21.98 -17.02 1.30
CA LEU A 266 -21.29 -16.00 0.52
C LEU A 266 -21.67 -16.06 -0.96
N GLY A 267 -22.97 -15.95 -1.27
CA GLY A 267 -23.49 -16.04 -2.65
C GLY A 267 -22.98 -14.96 -3.60
N GLY A 268 -22.50 -13.82 -3.09
CA GLY A 268 -21.86 -12.77 -3.89
C GLY A 268 -20.43 -13.10 -4.34
N VAL A 269 -19.82 -14.16 -3.79
CA VAL A 269 -18.46 -14.58 -4.14
C VAL A 269 -18.49 -15.50 -5.35
N ARG A 270 -17.75 -15.13 -6.40
CA ARG A 270 -17.47 -16.01 -7.52
C ARG A 270 -16.39 -17.02 -7.12
N TRP A 271 -16.81 -18.16 -6.61
CA TRP A 271 -15.91 -19.24 -6.19
C TRP A 271 -15.19 -19.88 -7.38
N ALA A 272 -13.89 -20.15 -7.21
CA ALA A 272 -13.13 -20.95 -8.15
C ALA A 272 -13.51 -22.43 -8.04
N ALA A 273 -13.34 -23.19 -9.12
CA ALA A 273 -13.57 -24.63 -9.13
C ALA A 273 -12.56 -25.39 -8.24
N LYS A 274 -11.33 -24.86 -8.14
CA LYS A 274 -10.26 -25.35 -7.28
C LYS A 274 -9.68 -24.17 -6.51
N ALA A 275 -9.23 -24.40 -5.27
CA ALA A 275 -8.52 -23.40 -4.51
C ALA A 275 -7.23 -22.98 -5.24
N SER A 276 -6.81 -21.72 -5.05
CA SER A 276 -5.65 -21.14 -5.74
C SER A 276 -4.31 -21.65 -5.22
N SER A 277 -4.30 -22.25 -4.03
CA SER A 277 -3.12 -22.90 -3.44
C SER A 277 -3.53 -24.12 -2.61
N ARG A 278 -2.57 -24.95 -2.21
CA ARG A 278 -2.82 -26.19 -1.46
C ARG A 278 -3.18 -25.94 0.01
N GLU A 279 -2.81 -24.77 0.54
CA GLU A 279 -3.07 -24.35 1.91
C GLU A 279 -4.50 -23.80 2.08
N LEU A 280 -5.15 -23.44 0.96
CA LEU A 280 -6.50 -22.91 0.95
C LEU A 280 -7.53 -24.01 0.72
N SER A 281 -8.63 -23.93 1.46
CA SER A 281 -9.77 -24.83 1.32
C SER A 281 -10.80 -24.31 0.32
N ALA A 282 -10.82 -22.99 0.08
CA ALA A 282 -11.53 -22.38 -1.04
C ALA A 282 -10.89 -21.04 -1.42
N SER A 283 -11.09 -20.62 -2.68
CA SER A 283 -10.77 -19.27 -3.12
C SER A 283 -11.77 -18.77 -4.16
N GLY A 284 -11.86 -17.46 -4.33
CA GLY A 284 -12.81 -16.83 -5.25
C GLY A 284 -12.55 -15.34 -5.42
N LYS A 285 -13.51 -14.64 -6.02
CA LYS A 285 -13.47 -13.18 -6.17
C LYS A 285 -14.78 -12.53 -5.73
N LEU A 286 -14.67 -11.37 -5.09
CA LEU A 286 -15.79 -10.50 -4.72
C LEU A 286 -15.46 -9.08 -5.17
N GLY A 287 -16.04 -8.66 -6.30
CA GLY A 287 -15.64 -7.41 -6.96
C GLY A 287 -14.14 -7.40 -7.26
N ARG A 288 -13.41 -6.45 -6.66
CA ARG A 288 -11.95 -6.31 -6.80
C ARG A 288 -11.14 -7.08 -5.75
N PHE A 289 -11.80 -7.74 -4.80
CA PHE A 289 -11.13 -8.55 -3.79
C PHE A 289 -10.94 -9.99 -4.27
N GLU A 290 -9.75 -10.53 -4.03
CA GLU A 290 -9.51 -11.95 -3.96
C GLU A 290 -9.97 -12.47 -2.59
N VAL A 291 -10.77 -13.53 -2.62
CA VAL A 291 -11.30 -14.17 -1.43
C VAL A 291 -10.54 -15.46 -1.19
N SER A 292 -10.05 -15.67 0.02
CA SER A 292 -9.37 -16.91 0.41
C SER A 292 -9.93 -17.44 1.72
N VAL A 293 -10.10 -18.76 1.79
CA VAL A 293 -10.59 -19.49 2.96
C VAL A 293 -9.55 -20.53 3.35
N SER A 294 -9.14 -20.52 4.61
CA SER A 294 -8.29 -21.57 5.19
C SER A 294 -9.09 -22.47 6.13
N GLY A 295 -8.54 -23.64 6.45
CA GLY A 295 -9.15 -24.62 7.36
C GLY A 295 -10.05 -25.63 6.65
N SER A 296 -9.86 -26.91 6.97
CA SER A 296 -10.63 -28.05 6.45
C SER A 296 -10.85 -29.08 7.56
N PRO A 297 -12.05 -29.70 7.66
CA PRO A 297 -13.24 -29.50 6.81
C PRO A 297 -14.05 -28.24 7.17
N ALA A 298 -13.76 -27.62 8.32
CA ALA A 298 -14.37 -26.38 8.77
C ALA A 298 -13.46 -25.17 8.46
N ALA A 299 -14.06 -24.09 7.99
CA ALA A 299 -13.38 -22.84 7.71
C ALA A 299 -12.84 -22.24 9.01
N ARG A 300 -11.56 -21.87 9.01
CA ARG A 300 -10.88 -21.23 10.13
C ARG A 300 -10.71 -19.73 9.92
N THR A 301 -10.36 -19.33 8.70
CA THR A 301 -10.24 -17.90 8.37
C THR A 301 -10.90 -17.61 7.03
N LEU A 302 -11.37 -16.38 6.90
CA LEU A 302 -11.81 -15.78 5.64
C LEU A 302 -11.03 -14.48 5.45
N ALA A 303 -10.38 -14.34 4.30
CA ALA A 303 -9.63 -13.15 3.95
C ALA A 303 -10.15 -12.49 2.67
N MET A 304 -10.18 -11.16 2.69
CA MET A 304 -10.46 -10.26 1.58
C MET A 304 -9.17 -9.53 1.23
N ASN A 305 -8.58 -9.85 0.09
CA ASN A 305 -7.30 -9.31 -0.33
C ASN A 305 -7.47 -8.48 -1.59
N TRP A 306 -6.94 -7.26 -1.55
CA TRP A 306 -6.80 -6.43 -2.72
C TRP A 306 -5.36 -6.08 -2.92
N MET A 307 -4.94 -6.04 -4.18
CA MET A 307 -3.62 -5.60 -4.56
C MET A 307 -3.73 -4.79 -5.84
N ALA A 308 -2.97 -3.71 -5.93
CA ALA A 308 -2.77 -2.99 -7.17
C ALA A 308 -1.40 -2.34 -7.18
N VAL A 309 -0.85 -2.21 -8.37
CA VAL A 309 0.41 -1.53 -8.60
C VAL A 309 0.18 -0.02 -8.48
N GLY A 310 0.84 0.62 -7.51
CA GLY A 310 0.88 2.07 -7.32
C GLY A 310 -0.41 2.80 -7.00
N ALA A 311 -1.52 2.09 -6.80
CA ALA A 311 -2.77 2.70 -6.40
C ALA A 311 -2.84 2.82 -4.87
N GLU A 312 -3.37 3.92 -4.35
CA GLU A 312 -3.75 3.97 -2.93
C GLU A 312 -4.84 2.93 -2.66
N PRO A 313 -4.76 2.16 -1.56
CA PRO A 313 -5.86 1.33 -1.08
C PRO A 313 -7.16 2.13 -0.94
N PRO A 314 -8.21 1.83 -1.74
CA PRO A 314 -9.44 2.61 -1.71
C PRO A 314 -10.46 2.06 -0.68
N TYR A 315 -10.00 1.48 0.42
CA TYR A 315 -10.85 0.69 1.32
C TYR A 315 -10.62 1.05 2.79
N ASP A 316 -11.71 1.04 3.56
CA ASP A 316 -11.70 1.09 5.01
C ASP A 316 -12.73 0.09 5.57
N ILE A 317 -12.31 -1.16 5.76
CA ILE A 317 -13.16 -2.23 6.33
C ILE A 317 -13.46 -1.98 7.81
N VAL A 318 -12.56 -1.31 8.55
CA VAL A 318 -12.78 -1.00 9.97
C VAL A 318 -13.92 0.02 10.11
N GLY A 319 -13.85 1.11 9.34
CA GLY A 319 -14.92 2.11 9.27
C GLY A 319 -16.23 1.52 8.76
N ALA A 320 -16.19 0.65 7.75
CA ALA A 320 -17.37 -0.03 7.23
C ALA A 320 -18.03 -1.00 8.23
N MET A 321 -17.24 -1.68 9.07
CA MET A 321 -17.77 -2.51 10.15
C MET A 321 -18.42 -1.64 11.23
N ARG A 322 -17.75 -0.57 11.67
CA ARG A 322 -18.29 0.34 12.69
C ARG A 322 -19.56 1.06 12.23
N ALA A 323 -19.63 1.45 10.95
CA ALA A 323 -20.83 2.00 10.35
C ALA A 323 -22.04 1.04 10.41
N ARG A 324 -21.82 -0.27 10.57
CA ARG A 324 -22.83 -1.31 10.77
C ARG A 324 -23.07 -1.67 12.25
N GLY A 325 -22.53 -0.88 13.17
CA GLY A 325 -22.68 -1.10 14.62
C GLY A 325 -21.75 -2.18 15.20
N VAL A 326 -20.69 -2.57 14.48
CA VAL A 326 -19.68 -3.49 15.00
C VAL A 326 -18.74 -2.74 15.94
N GLN A 327 -18.50 -3.28 17.13
CA GLN A 327 -17.51 -2.76 18.06
C GLN A 327 -16.15 -3.40 17.75
N LEU A 328 -15.15 -2.57 17.43
CA LEU A 328 -13.79 -3.00 17.13
C LEU A 328 -12.81 -2.30 18.08
N THR A 329 -12.19 -3.09 18.95
CA THR A 329 -11.13 -2.63 19.87
C THR A 329 -9.77 -3.00 19.27
N GLU A 330 -8.93 -2.01 18.97
CA GLU A 330 -7.55 -2.26 18.51
C GLU A 330 -6.73 -2.85 19.65
N ILE A 331 -6.13 -4.03 19.43
CA ILE A 331 -5.35 -4.77 20.43
C ILE A 331 -3.87 -4.88 20.07
N ALA A 332 -3.52 -4.66 18.80
CA ALA A 332 -2.14 -4.52 18.36
C ALA A 332 -2.08 -3.64 17.11
N CYS A 333 -1.04 -2.82 17.03
CA CYS A 333 -0.65 -2.18 15.79
C CYS A 333 0.86 -2.22 15.62
N GLU A 334 1.29 -2.62 14.42
CA GLU A 334 2.67 -2.58 13.97
C GLU A 334 2.76 -1.68 12.74
N GLU A 335 3.66 -0.70 12.77
CA GLU A 335 3.92 0.21 11.65
C GLU A 335 5.30 -0.11 11.06
N PHE A 336 5.34 -0.31 9.74
CA PHE A 336 6.54 -0.70 8.99
C PHE A 336 7.01 0.45 8.09
N GLY A 337 7.18 1.63 8.69
CA GLY A 337 7.51 2.86 7.99
C GLY A 337 6.28 3.59 7.44
N SER A 338 6.50 4.57 6.56
CA SER A 338 5.42 5.41 6.06
C SER A 338 4.52 4.65 5.09
N GLY A 339 3.25 4.46 5.47
CA GLY A 339 2.21 3.89 4.62
C GLY A 339 2.09 2.36 4.65
N GLU A 340 2.89 1.65 5.44
CA GLU A 340 2.74 0.21 5.69
C GLU A 340 2.46 -0.07 7.16
N TRP A 341 1.40 -0.83 7.43
CA TRP A 341 1.00 -1.16 8.79
C TRP A 341 0.19 -2.45 8.83
N GLN A 342 0.15 -3.05 10.02
CA GLN A 342 -0.71 -4.15 10.38
C GLN A 342 -1.43 -3.81 11.68
N ARG A 343 -2.75 -3.99 11.69
CA ARG A 343 -3.63 -3.72 12.84
C ARG A 343 -4.43 -4.95 13.16
N VAL A 344 -4.59 -5.21 14.45
CA VAL A 344 -5.36 -6.34 14.96
C VAL A 344 -6.44 -5.81 15.89
N PHE A 345 -7.65 -6.31 15.72
CA PHE A 345 -8.81 -5.92 16.50
C PHE A 345 -9.46 -7.13 17.15
N SER A 346 -9.96 -6.90 18.36
CA SER A 346 -10.97 -7.70 19.02
C SER A 346 -12.34 -7.13 18.64
N GLY A 347 -13.18 -7.96 18.03
CA GLY A 347 -14.46 -7.55 17.43
C GLY A 347 -15.67 -8.20 18.07
N VAL A 348 -16.72 -7.39 18.26
CA VAL A 348 -18.04 -7.84 18.71
C VAL A 348 -19.09 -7.27 17.74
N ALA A 349 -19.92 -8.15 17.19
CA ALA A 349 -20.99 -7.78 16.28
C ALA A 349 -22.34 -8.35 16.77
N PRO A 350 -23.46 -7.62 16.62
CA PRO A 350 -24.77 -8.12 17.02
C PRO A 350 -25.12 -9.46 16.37
N GLY A 351 -25.57 -10.41 17.19
CA GLY A 351 -26.01 -11.74 16.76
C GLY A 351 -24.90 -12.67 16.24
N ARG A 352 -23.64 -12.37 16.56
CA ARG A 352 -22.46 -13.11 16.08
C ARG A 352 -21.51 -13.42 17.23
N ALA A 353 -20.72 -14.48 17.06
CA ALA A 353 -19.63 -14.79 17.95
C ALA A 353 -18.56 -13.67 17.93
N PRO A 354 -17.86 -13.42 19.06
CA PRO A 354 -16.69 -12.55 19.06
C PRO A 354 -15.62 -13.06 18.09
N PHE A 355 -14.85 -12.15 17.51
CA PHE A 355 -13.88 -12.49 16.47
C PHE A 355 -12.59 -11.67 16.57
N ARG A 356 -11.54 -12.20 15.95
CA ARG A 356 -10.33 -11.45 15.63
C ARG A 356 -10.43 -10.92 14.21
N LEU A 357 -10.19 -9.63 14.02
CA LEU A 357 -9.97 -9.03 12.70
C LEU A 357 -8.52 -8.58 12.60
N GLU A 358 -7.86 -8.95 11.52
CA GLU A 358 -6.55 -8.44 11.14
C GLU A 358 -6.69 -7.64 9.86
N VAL A 359 -6.18 -6.41 9.86
CA VAL A 359 -6.12 -5.56 8.68
C VAL A 359 -4.66 -5.22 8.44
N ALA A 360 -4.18 -5.50 7.24
CA ALA A 360 -2.85 -5.15 6.82
C ALA A 360 -2.94 -4.27 5.58
N GLN A 361 -2.13 -3.23 5.55
CA GLN A 361 -2.08 -2.31 4.44
C GLN A 361 -0.63 -1.98 4.11
N ARG A 362 -0.35 -1.90 2.82
CA ARG A 362 0.76 -1.13 2.30
C ARG A 362 0.27 -0.21 1.22
N VAL A 363 0.55 1.08 1.37
CA VAL A 363 0.57 2.02 0.27
C VAL A 363 1.92 1.85 -0.41
N ALA A 364 1.90 1.53 -1.70
CA ALA A 364 3.11 1.36 -2.47
C ALA A 364 4.00 2.60 -2.33
N PRO A 365 5.23 2.45 -1.80
CA PRO A 365 6.13 3.60 -1.61
C PRO A 365 6.44 4.24 -2.96
N THR A 366 6.63 3.41 -3.98
CA THR A 366 6.74 3.79 -5.38
C THR A 366 5.60 3.15 -6.14
N ALA A 367 5.16 3.76 -7.23
CA ALA A 367 3.93 3.30 -7.86
C ALA A 367 4.06 2.13 -8.85
N ASN A 368 5.24 1.52 -8.92
CA ASN A 368 5.44 0.21 -9.53
C ASN A 368 5.55 -0.90 -8.47
N ALA A 369 5.51 -0.54 -7.19
CA ALA A 369 5.36 -1.49 -6.09
C ALA A 369 3.87 -1.79 -5.87
N ASN A 370 3.62 -2.97 -5.30
CA ASN A 370 2.26 -3.37 -4.97
C ASN A 370 1.81 -2.66 -3.70
N SER A 371 0.74 -1.87 -3.82
CA SER A 371 -0.10 -1.58 -2.69
C SER A 371 -0.93 -2.82 -2.41
N TYR A 372 -1.13 -3.12 -1.14
CA TYR A 372 -2.07 -4.16 -0.75
C TYR A 372 -2.97 -3.66 0.37
N TYR A 373 -4.14 -4.26 0.41
CA TYR A 373 -5.08 -4.13 1.51
C TYR A 373 -5.63 -5.53 1.77
N GLY A 374 -5.36 -6.06 2.94
CA GLY A 374 -5.85 -7.36 3.39
C GLY A 374 -6.71 -7.18 4.62
N ALA A 375 -7.86 -7.85 4.67
CA ALA A 375 -8.61 -8.02 5.89
C ALA A 375 -8.90 -9.50 6.10
N THR A 376 -8.50 -10.04 7.25
CA THR A 376 -8.68 -11.45 7.60
C THR A 376 -9.47 -11.55 8.90
N ILE A 377 -10.54 -12.34 8.89
CA ILE A 377 -11.33 -12.63 10.09
C ILE A 377 -11.09 -14.08 10.53
N ASP A 378 -10.98 -14.27 11.84
CA ASP A 378 -10.96 -15.59 12.47
C ASP A 378 -12.40 -16.08 12.70
N LEU A 379 -12.71 -17.29 12.25
CA LEU A 379 -14.03 -17.90 12.32
C LEU A 379 -14.19 -18.89 13.48
N SER A 380 -13.20 -19.01 14.37
CA SER A 380 -13.26 -19.88 15.56
C SER A 380 -14.23 -19.39 16.65
N GLY A 381 -14.75 -18.16 16.52
CA GLY A 381 -15.61 -17.54 17.52
C GLY A 381 -14.87 -17.12 18.79
N GLN A 382 -13.56 -16.94 18.69
CA GLN A 382 -12.71 -16.41 19.76
C GLN A 382 -12.24 -15.00 19.40
N ALA A 383 -12.33 -14.09 20.37
CA ALA A 383 -11.70 -12.79 20.30
C ALA A 383 -10.56 -12.72 21.31
N PRO A 384 -9.34 -12.31 20.93
CA PRO A 384 -8.25 -12.13 21.89
C PRO A 384 -8.64 -11.05 22.91
N ARG A 385 -8.22 -11.25 24.17
CA ARG A 385 -8.32 -10.20 25.19
C ARG A 385 -7.36 -9.07 24.86
N ALA A 386 -7.77 -7.83 25.14
CA ALA A 386 -6.92 -6.66 24.95
C ALA A 386 -5.62 -6.80 25.78
N GLY A 387 -4.48 -6.77 25.10
CA GLY A 387 -3.17 -6.57 25.71
C GLY A 387 -2.81 -5.08 25.75
N ALA A 388 -1.70 -4.72 26.41
CA ALA A 388 -1.21 -3.34 26.45
C ALA A 388 -1.02 -2.81 25.01
N ALA A 389 -1.86 -1.86 24.62
CA ALA A 389 -1.96 -1.39 23.24
C ALA A 389 -0.85 -0.39 22.90
N GLN A 390 -0.23 -0.56 21.74
CA GLN A 390 0.36 0.53 20.97
C GLN A 390 -0.65 0.86 19.87
N ALA A 391 -1.22 2.07 19.90
CA ALA A 391 -2.24 2.50 18.95
C ALA A 391 -1.57 3.18 17.74
N CYS A 392 -1.91 2.76 16.52
CA CYS A 392 -1.48 3.51 15.34
C CYS A 392 -2.29 4.80 15.16
N ARG A 393 -1.60 5.88 14.79
CA ARG A 393 -2.25 7.16 14.45
C ARG A 393 -2.88 7.06 13.05
N ASN A 394 -4.14 6.63 12.99
CA ASN A 394 -4.91 6.52 11.75
C ASN A 394 -6.35 7.07 11.94
N PRO A 395 -6.90 7.88 11.02
CA PRO A 395 -8.28 8.40 11.11
C PRO A 395 -9.36 7.30 11.14
N SER A 396 -9.09 6.07 10.69
CA SER A 396 -9.99 4.94 10.89
C SER A 396 -10.13 4.50 12.36
N ASN A 397 -9.44 5.14 13.33
CA ASN A 397 -9.64 4.95 14.77
C ASN A 397 -10.68 5.89 15.39
N LEU A 398 -11.32 6.75 14.60
CA LEU A 398 -12.11 7.86 15.12
C LEU A 398 -13.57 7.53 15.40
N LEU A 399 -14.09 6.45 14.83
CA LEU A 399 -15.35 5.86 15.26
C LEU A 399 -15.07 5.02 16.51
N MET A 400 -15.05 5.63 17.69
CA MET A 400 -15.19 4.91 18.96
C MET A 400 -16.66 4.84 19.36
#